data_AF-A0A7X9GA38-F1
#
_entry.id   AF-A0A7X9GA38-F1
#
_cell.length_a   1.000
_cell.length_b   1.000
_cell.length_c   1.000
_cell.angle_alpha   90.00
_cell.angle_beta   90.00
_cell.angle_gamma   90.00
#
_symmetry.space_group_name_H-M   'P 1'
#
loop_
_entity.id
_entity.type
_entity.pdbx_description
1 polymer ?
#
loop_
_entity_poly.entity_id
_entity_poly.type
_entity_poly.pdbx_seq_one_letter_code
_entity_poly.pdbx_strand_id
1 'polypeptide(L)'
;MLTQKYSLEHFRKVLLPSSQWRPYPVAAERQAWSAIPSAVRDAYLAAAASKRGYAWPELPATLFMGFARKGNRSEYEAVYFQRRSPLFTLTIAEACEGQGQYIDDIINGVWAICEESFW
;
A
#
# COMPACT_ATOMS: atom_id res chain seq x y z
N MET A 1 -5.38 -6.52 28.03
CA MET A 1 -4.15 -6.01 27.37
C MET A 1 -3.08 -7.10 27.37
N LEU A 2 -2.27 -7.24 26.32
CA LEU A 2 -1.20 -8.27 26.26
C LEU A 2 -0.22 -8.20 27.44
N THR A 3 0.04 -6.99 27.94
CA THR A 3 0.87 -6.70 29.13
C THR A 3 0.27 -7.17 30.45
N GLN A 4 -1.00 -7.54 30.50
CA GLN A 4 -1.62 -8.18 31.68
C GLN A 4 -1.35 -9.68 31.74
N LYS A 5 -0.99 -10.30 30.60
CA LYS A 5 -0.75 -11.75 30.49
C LYS A 5 0.73 -12.12 30.36
N TYR A 6 1.57 -11.20 29.87
CA TYR A 6 2.99 -11.44 29.61
C TYR A 6 3.86 -10.29 30.14
N SER A 7 5.03 -10.63 30.69
CA SER A 7 6.01 -9.64 31.16
C SER A 7 6.80 -9.01 30.00
N LEU A 8 7.39 -7.83 30.23
CA LEU A 8 8.31 -7.20 29.26
C LEU A 8 9.51 -8.12 28.93
N GLU A 9 10.03 -8.84 29.92
CA GLU A 9 11.09 -9.84 29.74
C GLU A 9 10.67 -10.97 28.81
N HIS A 10 9.40 -11.40 28.86
CA HIS A 10 8.87 -12.38 27.92
C HIS A 10 8.91 -11.83 26.48
N PHE A 11 8.43 -10.60 26.26
CA PHE A 11 8.44 -9.98 24.92
C PHE A 11 9.85 -9.78 24.37
N ARG A 12 10.81 -9.35 25.21
CA ARG A 12 12.21 -9.20 24.81
C ARG A 12 12.84 -10.50 24.30
N LYS A 13 12.35 -11.66 24.77
CA LYS A 13 12.82 -12.98 24.34
C LYS A 13 12.17 -13.48 23.05
N VAL A 14 10.93 -13.11 22.77
CA VAL A 14 10.16 -13.65 21.63
C VAL A 14 10.07 -12.70 20.43
N LEU A 15 10.22 -11.39 20.65
CA LEU A 15 10.18 -10.40 19.57
C LEU A 15 11.57 -10.21 18.97
N LEU A 16 11.61 -10.12 17.65
CA LEU A 16 12.81 -9.68 16.95
C LEU A 16 13.11 -8.21 17.33
N PRO A 17 14.39 -7.85 17.52
CA PRO A 17 14.78 -6.45 17.60
C PRO A 17 14.27 -5.67 16.39
N SER A 18 13.85 -4.42 16.59
CA SER A 18 13.35 -3.57 15.49
C SER A 18 14.36 -3.42 14.36
N SER A 19 15.66 -3.40 14.67
CA SER A 19 16.76 -3.36 13.70
C SER A 19 16.89 -4.62 12.84
N GLN A 20 16.31 -5.75 13.28
CA GLN A 20 16.33 -7.04 12.58
C GLN A 20 14.98 -7.36 11.93
N TRP A 21 13.94 -6.55 12.17
CA TRP A 21 12.63 -6.73 11.57
C TRP A 21 12.66 -6.38 10.08
N ARG A 22 12.64 -7.41 9.23
CA ARG A 22 12.60 -7.30 7.77
C ARG A 22 11.46 -8.15 7.20
N PRO A 23 10.20 -7.71 7.35
CA PRO A 23 9.04 -8.51 6.96
C PRO A 23 8.93 -8.71 5.44
N TYR A 24 9.56 -7.83 4.66
CA TYR A 24 9.53 -7.84 3.20
C TYR A 24 10.93 -7.53 2.65
N PRO A 25 11.28 -8.07 1.47
CA PRO A 25 12.52 -7.71 0.79
C PRO A 25 12.51 -6.24 0.34
N VAL A 26 13.66 -5.59 0.33
CA VAL A 26 13.81 -4.26 -0.27
C VAL A 26 13.83 -4.37 -1.80
N ALA A 27 13.57 -3.26 -2.50
CA ALA A 27 13.52 -3.25 -3.97
C ALA A 27 14.81 -3.77 -4.65
N ALA A 28 15.98 -3.56 -4.03
CA ALA A 28 17.25 -4.04 -4.58
C ALA A 28 17.45 -5.58 -4.44
N GLU A 29 16.68 -6.27 -3.60
CA GLU A 29 16.84 -7.71 -3.35
C GLU A 29 16.18 -8.56 -4.45
N ARG A 30 16.78 -8.55 -5.65
CA ARG A 30 16.13 -9.07 -6.86
C ARG A 30 15.79 -10.55 -6.84
N GLN A 31 16.58 -11.36 -6.16
CA GLN A 31 16.32 -12.79 -6.02
C GLN A 31 15.01 -13.07 -5.26
N ALA A 32 14.72 -12.31 -4.20
CA ALA A 32 13.51 -12.50 -3.40
C ALA A 32 12.24 -12.19 -4.21
N TRP A 33 12.27 -11.10 -4.98
CA TRP A 33 11.16 -10.72 -5.85
C TRP A 33 11.00 -11.65 -7.06
N SER A 34 12.11 -12.20 -7.57
CA SER A 34 12.07 -13.21 -8.66
C SER A 34 11.54 -14.56 -8.19
N ALA A 35 11.56 -14.83 -6.87
CA ALA A 35 11.06 -16.07 -6.28
C ALA A 35 9.52 -16.10 -6.12
N ILE A 36 8.84 -14.98 -6.39
CA ILE A 36 7.38 -14.93 -6.39
C ILE A 36 6.86 -15.87 -7.51
N PRO A 37 5.85 -16.73 -7.24
CA PRO A 37 5.27 -17.59 -8.25
C PRO A 37 4.86 -16.80 -9.50
N SER A 38 5.22 -17.30 -10.68
CA SER A 38 4.98 -16.60 -11.95
C SER A 38 3.53 -16.19 -12.13
N ALA A 39 2.57 -17.07 -11.81
CA ALA A 39 1.15 -16.75 -11.90
C ALA A 39 0.74 -15.50 -11.07
N VAL A 40 1.32 -15.32 -9.88
CA VAL A 40 1.05 -14.17 -9.01
C VAL A 40 1.71 -12.92 -9.60
N ARG A 41 2.99 -13.03 -9.97
CA ARG A 41 3.74 -11.94 -10.59
C ARG A 41 3.03 -11.45 -11.85
N ASP A 42 2.69 -12.35 -12.75
CA ASP A 42 2.12 -12.03 -14.06
C ASP A 42 0.73 -11.40 -13.91
N ALA A 43 -0.05 -11.80 -12.88
CA ALA A 43 -1.32 -11.14 -12.54
C ALA A 43 -1.12 -9.69 -12.09
N TYR A 44 -0.13 -9.40 -11.24
CA TYR A 44 0.19 -8.02 -10.84
C TYR A 44 0.72 -7.18 -12.00
N LEU A 45 1.57 -7.76 -12.86
CA LEU A 45 2.07 -7.06 -14.05
C LEU A 45 0.93 -6.71 -15.02
N ALA A 46 0.01 -7.64 -15.27
CA ALA A 46 -1.16 -7.38 -16.10
C ALA A 46 -2.07 -6.30 -15.49
N ALA A 47 -2.31 -6.37 -14.18
CA ALA A 47 -3.09 -5.36 -13.47
C ALA A 47 -2.43 -3.98 -13.52
N ALA A 48 -1.12 -3.89 -13.27
CA ALA A 48 -0.36 -2.63 -13.33
C ALA A 48 -0.29 -2.04 -14.73
N ALA A 49 -0.17 -2.87 -15.78
CA ALA A 49 -0.21 -2.41 -17.16
C ALA A 49 -1.51 -1.66 -17.48
N SER A 50 -2.65 -2.08 -16.91
CA SER A 50 -3.94 -1.39 -17.05
C SER A 50 -4.04 -0.06 -16.27
N LYS A 51 -3.05 0.25 -15.44
CA LYS A 51 -2.98 1.42 -14.56
C LYS A 51 -1.89 2.41 -14.95
N ARG A 52 -1.27 2.27 -16.12
CA ARG A 52 -0.33 3.28 -16.61
C ARG A 52 -1.04 4.60 -16.87
N GLY A 53 -0.45 5.70 -16.41
CA GLY A 53 -1.07 7.03 -16.50
C GLY A 53 -2.36 7.13 -15.70
N TYR A 54 -2.43 6.46 -14.54
CA TYR A 54 -3.66 6.42 -13.75
C TYR A 54 -4.07 7.83 -13.32
N ALA A 55 -5.31 8.20 -13.62
CA ALA A 55 -5.89 9.44 -13.14
C ALA A 55 -6.29 9.28 -11.67
N TRP A 56 -5.46 9.82 -10.77
CA TRP A 56 -5.69 9.79 -9.33
C TRP A 56 -6.93 10.64 -8.99
N PRO A 57 -8.02 10.05 -8.50
CA PRO A 57 -9.25 10.80 -8.28
C PRO A 57 -9.09 11.78 -7.13
N GLU A 58 -9.74 12.94 -7.21
CA GLU A 58 -9.81 13.88 -6.08
C GLU A 58 -10.63 13.30 -4.92
N LEU A 59 -10.29 13.67 -3.69
CA LEU A 59 -11.00 13.27 -2.48
C LEU A 59 -11.51 14.53 -1.76
N PRO A 60 -12.53 15.21 -2.30
CA PRO A 60 -12.99 16.48 -1.76
C PRO A 60 -13.58 16.32 -0.35
N ALA A 61 -13.41 17.35 0.48
CA ALA A 61 -13.96 17.39 1.84
C ALA A 61 -15.48 17.15 1.89
N THR A 62 -16.21 17.41 0.81
CA THR A 62 -17.65 17.15 0.71
C THR A 62 -18.01 15.67 0.78
N LEU A 63 -17.15 14.77 0.29
CA LEU A 63 -17.32 13.31 0.47
C LEU A 63 -17.18 12.94 1.94
N PHE A 64 -16.18 13.49 2.63
CA PHE A 64 -16.00 13.28 4.07
C PHE A 64 -17.20 13.81 4.88
N MET A 65 -17.72 14.99 4.52
CA MET A 65 -18.93 15.56 5.12
C MET A 65 -20.19 14.71 4.93
N GLY A 66 -20.19 13.76 3.97
CA GLY A 66 -21.26 12.77 3.81
C GLY A 66 -21.51 11.96 5.08
N PHE A 67 -20.45 11.65 5.84
CA PHE A 67 -20.57 10.98 7.13
C PHE A 67 -21.32 11.84 8.15
N ALA A 68 -20.93 13.11 8.33
CA ALA A 68 -21.58 14.01 9.28
C ALA A 68 -23.04 14.34 8.90
N ARG A 69 -23.32 14.44 7.60
CA ARG A 69 -24.64 14.87 7.09
C ARG A 69 -25.64 13.72 6.96
N LYS A 70 -25.16 12.52 6.63
CA LYS A 70 -26.01 11.39 6.23
C LYS A 70 -25.64 10.06 6.91
N GLY A 71 -24.58 10.03 7.71
CA GLY A 71 -24.03 8.79 8.29
C GLY A 71 -23.36 7.86 7.26
N ASN A 72 -23.17 8.31 6.01
CA ASN A 72 -22.61 7.48 4.94
C ASN A 72 -21.10 7.69 4.82
N ARG A 73 -20.33 6.63 5.09
CA ARG A 73 -18.87 6.60 4.90
C ARG A 73 -18.44 5.88 3.61
N SER A 74 -19.30 5.02 3.05
CA SER A 74 -18.95 4.16 1.92
C SER A 74 -18.61 4.94 0.64
N GLU A 75 -19.24 6.10 0.42
CA GLU A 75 -18.90 6.97 -0.72
C GLU A 75 -17.49 7.54 -0.62
N TYR A 76 -17.06 7.96 0.57
CA TYR A 76 -15.69 8.38 0.83
C TYR A 76 -14.71 7.21 0.67
N GLU A 77 -15.02 6.06 1.27
CA GLU A 77 -14.17 4.86 1.21
C GLU A 77 -13.97 4.37 -0.22
N ALA A 78 -15.01 4.43 -1.07
CA ALA A 78 -14.91 4.03 -2.46
C ALA A 78 -13.81 4.82 -3.20
N VAL A 79 -13.77 6.15 -3.03
CA VAL A 79 -12.74 7.00 -3.66
C VAL A 79 -11.39 6.86 -2.96
N TYR A 80 -11.39 6.73 -1.63
CA TYR A 80 -10.19 6.47 -0.82
C TYR A 80 -9.44 5.21 -1.28
N PHE A 81 -10.16 4.12 -1.58
CA PHE A 81 -9.58 2.88 -2.08
C PHE A 81 -9.22 2.94 -3.57
N GLN A 82 -9.88 3.80 -4.36
CA GLN A 82 -9.45 4.09 -5.74
C GLN A 82 -8.08 4.76 -5.81
N ARG A 83 -7.60 5.38 -4.72
CA ARG A 83 -6.20 5.81 -4.62
C ARG A 83 -5.30 4.66 -4.17
N ARG A 84 -5.61 4.01 -3.04
CA ARG A 84 -4.70 3.03 -2.42
C ARG A 84 -4.52 1.73 -3.22
N SER A 85 -5.57 1.22 -3.85
CA SER A 85 -5.50 -0.06 -4.58
C SER A 85 -4.61 0.01 -5.82
N PRO A 86 -4.71 1.04 -6.69
CA PRO A 86 -3.75 1.24 -7.78
C PRO A 86 -2.32 1.45 -7.27
N LEU A 87 -2.11 2.26 -6.22
CA LEU A 87 -0.76 2.47 -5.67
C LEU A 87 -0.13 1.15 -5.22
N PHE A 88 -0.88 0.32 -4.49
CA PHE A 88 -0.42 -1.00 -4.07
C PHE A 88 -0.06 -1.88 -5.28
N THR A 89 -0.95 -1.93 -6.27
CA THR A 89 -0.77 -2.76 -7.47
C THR A 89 0.49 -2.35 -8.25
N LEU A 90 0.64 -1.05 -8.52
CA LEU A 90 1.79 -0.48 -9.22
C LEU A 90 3.09 -0.74 -8.43
N THR A 91 3.07 -0.55 -7.11
CA THR A 91 4.24 -0.77 -6.25
C THR A 91 4.69 -2.23 -6.26
N ILE A 92 3.75 -3.18 -6.16
CA ILE A 92 4.09 -4.62 -6.21
C ILE A 92 4.59 -5.02 -7.60
N ALA A 93 3.97 -4.51 -8.67
CA ALA A 93 4.43 -4.78 -10.03
C ALA A 93 5.83 -4.24 -10.30
N GLU A 94 6.11 -3.00 -9.90
CA GLU A 94 7.45 -2.41 -9.99
C GLU A 94 8.46 -3.17 -9.12
N ALA A 95 8.06 -3.59 -7.92
CA ALA A 95 8.90 -4.44 -7.09
C ALA A 95 9.19 -5.79 -7.76
N CYS A 96 8.26 -6.36 -8.53
CA CYS A 96 8.50 -7.60 -9.27
C CYS A 96 9.37 -7.40 -10.52
N GLU A 97 9.16 -6.32 -11.28
CA GLU A 97 9.81 -6.07 -12.57
C GLU A 97 11.14 -5.35 -12.43
N GLY A 98 11.21 -4.32 -11.59
CA GLY A 98 12.42 -3.53 -11.31
C GLY A 98 12.97 -2.75 -12.50
N GLN A 99 12.13 -2.37 -13.45
CA GLN A 99 12.52 -1.67 -14.68
C GLN A 99 12.19 -0.16 -14.68
N GLY A 100 11.52 0.33 -13.64
CA GLY A 100 11.17 1.74 -13.49
C GLY A 100 9.91 2.16 -14.25
N GLN A 101 9.18 1.24 -14.89
CA GLN A 101 8.07 1.57 -15.77
C GLN A 101 6.86 2.18 -15.05
N TYR A 102 6.69 1.91 -13.75
CA TYR A 102 5.56 2.40 -12.96
C TYR A 102 5.95 3.49 -11.97
N ILE A 103 7.21 3.92 -11.93
CA ILE A 103 7.73 4.82 -10.90
C ILE A 103 7.01 6.18 -10.91
N ASP A 104 6.76 6.76 -12.08
CA ASP A 104 6.07 8.05 -12.17
C ASP A 104 4.62 7.96 -11.66
N ASP A 105 3.89 6.89 -12.00
CA ASP A 105 2.55 6.66 -11.48
C ASP A 105 2.56 6.41 -9.96
N ILE A 106 3.55 5.68 -9.44
CA ILE A 106 3.73 5.46 -8.00
C ILE A 106 3.98 6.78 -7.28
N ILE A 107 4.87 7.64 -7.82
CA ILE A 107 5.16 8.96 -7.26
C ILE A 107 3.88 9.81 -7.20
N ASN A 108 3.12 9.87 -8.29
CA ASN A 108 1.85 10.58 -8.35
C ASN A 108 0.86 10.04 -7.31
N GLY A 109 0.81 8.72 -7.12
CA GLY A 109 -0.06 8.09 -6.13
C GLY A 109 0.32 8.36 -4.68
N VAL A 110 1.61 8.32 -4.36
CA VAL A 110 2.13 8.71 -3.05
C VAL A 110 1.79 10.17 -2.79
N TRP A 111 2.01 11.05 -3.78
CA TRP A 111 1.70 12.47 -3.66
C TRP A 111 0.22 12.71 -3.36
N ALA A 112 -0.68 12.10 -4.14
CA ALA A 112 -2.12 12.23 -3.97
C ALA A 112 -2.61 11.78 -2.58
N ILE A 113 -2.01 10.73 -2.00
CA ILE A 113 -2.34 10.24 -0.65
C ILE A 113 -1.80 11.18 0.44
N CYS A 114 -0.57 11.68 0.26
CA CYS A 114 0.03 12.67 1.16
C CYS A 114 -0.73 14.00 1.22
N GLU A 115 -1.46 14.35 0.16
CA GLU A 115 -2.32 15.54 0.13
C GLU A 115 -3.68 15.33 0.84
N GLU A 116 -4.00 14.12 1.29
CA GLU A 116 -5.21 13.89 2.08
C GLU A 116 -5.10 14.56 3.44
N SER A 117 -6.10 15.38 3.80
CA SER A 117 -6.13 16.09 5.08
C SER A 117 -6.40 15.17 6.29
N PHE A 118 -6.72 13.90 6.07
CA PHE A 118 -7.07 12.90 7.08
C PHE A 118 -6.85 11.47 6.57
N TRP A 119 -6.30 10.57 7.40
CA TRP A 119 -5.92 9.19 7.06
C TRP A 119 -6.62 8.13 7.91
#